data_AF-A0A665TWP9-F1
#
_entry.id   AF-A0A665TWP9-F1
#
_cell.length_a   1.000
_cell.length_b   1.000
_cell.length_c   1.000
_cell.angle_alpha   90.00
_cell.angle_beta   90.00
_cell.angle_gamma   90.00
#
_symmetry.space_group_name_H-M   'P 1'
#
loop_
_entity.id
_entity.type
_entity.pdbx_description
1 polymer ?
#
loop_
_entity_poly.entity_id
_entity_poly.type
_entity_poly.pdbx_seq_one_letter_code
_entity_poly.pdbx_strand_id
1 'polypeptide(L)'
;MQFILTLPELRALAELIGPYGLKFLSENLMWHITSQVTELKKLVIENMDILVQMRNNFDKAEEMTLLKKRLTGAENVLKRMTIIGVILSFKSMAEDCLQDILHKHCPYLMGPIKCLNNIISPETDIKVTLRAFELMSAAGLPCDINPALVAAISSMHTDNTSIEEEYKLSCLLLVYIAVSLPTLALDSNSCYNREHGGHNNNTHCLATAINQLAAAMFTVQKKNIEQHLKEFLLMASSTLLQLGQNVERVEVKNRESIYLLLHMIVEKSPFLSQDMLESCFPYVLPRNAYREVYRSFIVTLG
;
A
#
# COMPACT_ATOMS: atom_id res chain seq x y z
N MET A 1 7.16 -7.87 14.09
CA MET A 1 6.15 -8.88 13.73
C MET A 1 6.86 -10.22 13.60
N GLN A 2 6.76 -11.10 14.60
CA GLN A 2 7.19 -12.48 14.44
C GLN A 2 6.08 -13.13 13.61
N PHE A 3 6.22 -13.14 12.28
CA PHE A 3 5.47 -14.10 11.49
C PHE A 3 5.76 -15.46 12.12
N ILE A 4 4.73 -16.26 12.37
CA ILE A 4 4.91 -17.65 12.82
C ILE A 4 5.86 -18.40 11.88
N LEU A 5 5.97 -17.94 10.63
CA LEU A 5 6.91 -18.39 9.63
C LEU A 5 8.18 -17.53 9.63
N THR A 6 9.27 -18.12 10.13
CA THR A 6 10.61 -17.58 9.88
C THR A 6 10.99 -17.74 8.41
N LEU A 7 11.97 -16.97 7.90
CA LEU A 7 12.45 -17.08 6.51
C LEU A 7 12.80 -18.54 6.09
N PRO A 8 13.43 -19.38 6.94
CA PRO A 8 13.63 -20.79 6.65
C PRO A 8 12.34 -21.58 6.40
N GLU A 9 11.28 -21.30 7.16
CA GLU A 9 10.00 -22.01 7.03
C GLU A 9 9.27 -21.63 5.74
N LEU A 10 9.29 -20.35 5.35
CA LEU A 10 8.75 -19.92 4.06
C LEU A 10 9.50 -20.54 2.88
N ARG A 11 10.84 -20.67 2.98
CA ARG A 11 11.63 -21.38 1.97
C ARG A 11 11.27 -22.86 1.92
N ALA A 12 11.18 -23.55 3.05
CA ALA A 12 10.78 -24.95 3.09
C ALA A 12 9.37 -25.15 2.51
N LEU A 13 8.43 -24.25 2.81
CA LEU A 13 7.09 -24.25 2.23
C LEU A 13 7.15 -24.09 0.71
N ALA A 14 7.87 -23.07 0.21
CA ALA A 14 8.01 -22.82 -1.22
C ALA A 14 8.70 -23.98 -1.95
N GLU A 15 9.61 -24.72 -1.28
CA GLU A 15 10.28 -25.89 -1.84
C GLU A 15 9.31 -27.07 -1.98
N LEU A 16 8.42 -27.25 -0.99
CA LEU A 16 7.44 -28.32 -0.98
C LEU A 16 6.30 -28.08 -1.99
N ILE A 17 5.76 -26.86 -2.05
CA ILE A 17 4.56 -26.57 -2.84
C ILE A 17 4.89 -26.10 -4.27
N GLY A 18 6.10 -25.57 -4.48
CA GLY A 18 6.59 -25.07 -5.77
C GLY A 18 5.73 -23.95 -6.38
N PRO A 19 5.95 -23.63 -7.66
CA PRO A 19 5.21 -22.57 -8.37
C PRO A 19 3.70 -22.78 -8.40
N TYR A 20 3.25 -24.01 -8.63
CA TYR A 20 1.82 -24.32 -8.71
C TYR A 20 1.12 -24.14 -7.37
N GLY A 21 1.71 -24.65 -6.29
CA GLY A 21 1.14 -24.51 -4.97
C GLY A 21 1.20 -23.06 -4.47
N LEU A 22 2.25 -22.31 -4.79
CA LEU A 22 2.30 -20.90 -4.43
C LEU A 22 1.30 -20.05 -5.25
N LYS A 23 1.09 -20.38 -6.54
CA LYS A 23 0.02 -19.77 -7.34
C LYS A 23 -1.34 -19.99 -6.68
N PHE A 24 -1.64 -21.22 -6.27
CA PHE A 24 -2.88 -21.54 -5.56
C PHE A 24 -2.99 -20.81 -4.22
N LEU A 25 -1.90 -20.72 -3.44
CA LEU A 25 -1.88 -19.92 -2.21
C LEU A 25 -2.19 -18.44 -2.50
N SER A 26 -1.55 -17.86 -3.52
CA SER A 26 -1.76 -16.48 -3.95
C SER A 26 -3.23 -16.21 -4.31
N GLU A 27 -3.88 -17.11 -5.07
CA GLU A 27 -5.30 -17.02 -5.42
C GLU A 27 -6.20 -16.99 -4.18
N ASN A 28 -5.92 -17.83 -3.16
CA ASN A 28 -6.65 -17.80 -1.89
C ASN A 28 -6.44 -16.49 -1.11
N LEU A 29 -5.21 -15.96 -1.11
CA LEU A 29 -4.93 -14.66 -0.50
C LEU A 29 -5.70 -13.52 -1.19
N MET A 30 -5.82 -13.57 -2.51
CA MET A 30 -6.60 -12.57 -3.27
C MET A 30 -8.07 -12.57 -2.87
N TRP A 31 -8.67 -13.73 -2.56
CA TRP A 31 -10.06 -13.81 -2.08
C TRP A 31 -10.27 -13.03 -0.77
N HIS A 32 -9.33 -13.12 0.17
CA HIS A 32 -9.39 -12.33 1.40
C HIS A 32 -9.25 -10.83 1.12
N ILE A 33 -8.42 -10.44 0.15
CA ILE A 33 -8.26 -9.03 -0.25
C ILE A 33 -9.56 -8.50 -0.87
N THR A 34 -10.18 -9.21 -1.82
CA THR A 34 -11.43 -8.77 -2.47
C THR A 34 -12.57 -8.64 -1.48
N SER A 35 -12.63 -9.48 -0.45
CA SER A 35 -13.55 -9.33 0.68
C SER A 35 -13.32 -8.00 1.42
N GLN A 36 -12.07 -7.64 1.73
CA GLN A 36 -11.77 -6.34 2.37
C GLN A 36 -12.10 -5.15 1.47
N VAL A 37 -11.82 -5.25 0.17
CA VAL A 37 -12.14 -4.21 -0.83
C VAL A 37 -13.64 -3.98 -0.93
N THR A 38 -14.45 -5.04 -0.86
CA THR A 38 -15.92 -4.92 -0.87
C THR A 38 -16.41 -4.08 0.30
N GLU A 39 -15.86 -4.32 1.49
CA GLU A 39 -16.22 -3.55 2.68
C GLU A 39 -15.70 -2.11 2.64
N LEU A 40 -14.50 -1.89 2.07
CA LEU A 40 -13.98 -0.54 1.84
C LEU A 40 -14.87 0.26 0.89
N LYS A 41 -15.38 -0.36 -0.18
CA LYS A 41 -16.32 0.28 -1.11
C LYS A 41 -17.60 0.74 -0.39
N LYS A 42 -18.16 -0.07 0.52
CA LYS A 42 -19.33 0.33 1.33
C LYS A 42 -19.05 1.58 2.15
N LEU A 43 -17.90 1.62 2.84
CA LEU A 43 -17.50 2.79 3.64
C LEU A 43 -17.31 4.06 2.79
N VAL A 44 -16.80 3.92 1.57
CA VAL A 44 -16.68 5.03 0.61
C VAL A 44 -18.05 5.51 0.16
N ILE A 45 -18.98 4.60 -0.15
CA ILE A 45 -20.36 4.94 -0.54
C ILE A 45 -21.08 5.69 0.58
N GLU A 46 -20.97 5.20 1.82
CA GLU A 46 -21.56 5.85 3.01
C GLU A 46 -21.05 7.28 3.24
N ASN A 47 -19.80 7.57 2.86
CA ASN A 47 -19.16 8.88 3.04
C ASN A 47 -18.99 9.67 1.73
N MET A 48 -19.66 9.26 0.64
CA MET A 48 -19.36 9.73 -0.71
C MET A 48 -19.36 11.27 -0.84
N ASP A 49 -20.42 11.93 -0.36
CA ASP A 49 -20.57 13.38 -0.48
C ASP A 49 -19.48 14.15 0.28
N ILE A 50 -19.10 13.64 1.46
CA ILE A 50 -18.05 14.23 2.29
C ILE A 50 -16.69 14.07 1.58
N LEU A 51 -16.41 12.89 1.04
CA LEU A 51 -15.16 12.61 0.33
C LEU A 51 -15.01 13.44 -0.94
N VAL A 52 -16.10 13.67 -1.68
CA VAL A 52 -16.10 14.57 -2.85
C VAL A 52 -15.79 16.00 -2.42
N GLN A 53 -16.40 16.49 -1.34
CA GLN A 53 -16.11 17.82 -0.80
C GLN A 53 -14.66 17.95 -0.31
N MET A 54 -14.13 16.92 0.34
CA MET A 54 -12.73 16.89 0.78
C MET A 54 -11.76 16.90 -0.40
N ARG A 55 -12.06 16.17 -1.48
CA ARG A 55 -11.25 16.17 -2.70
C ARG A 55 -11.19 17.55 -3.36
N ASN A 56 -12.27 18.32 -3.31
CA ASN A 56 -12.35 19.63 -3.97
C ASN A 56 -11.82 20.80 -3.12
N ASN A 57 -11.69 20.61 -1.80
CA ASN A 57 -11.32 21.67 -0.85
C ASN A 57 -10.10 21.31 0.01
N PHE A 58 -9.22 20.41 -0.47
CA PHE A 58 -8.06 19.93 0.32
C PHE A 58 -7.01 21.01 0.62
N ASP A 59 -7.05 22.11 -0.14
CA ASP A 59 -6.27 23.33 -0.01
C ASP A 59 -6.79 24.25 1.12
N LYS A 60 -8.05 24.09 1.55
CA LYS A 60 -8.68 24.92 2.59
C LYS A 60 -8.69 24.22 3.94
N ALA A 61 -7.77 24.58 4.82
CA ALA A 61 -7.59 23.94 6.13
C ALA A 61 -8.83 23.98 7.05
N GLU A 62 -9.57 25.10 7.06
CA GLU A 62 -10.77 25.26 7.91
C GLU A 62 -11.91 24.34 7.47
N GLU A 63 -12.23 24.33 6.17
CA GLU A 63 -13.25 23.45 5.59
C GLU A 63 -12.89 21.97 5.80
N MET A 64 -11.61 21.60 5.59
CA MET A 64 -11.13 20.24 5.84
C MET A 64 -11.28 19.81 7.29
N THR A 65 -11.06 20.71 8.25
CA THR A 65 -11.23 20.41 9.68
C THR A 65 -12.70 20.14 10.03
N LEU A 66 -13.63 20.88 9.43
CA LEU A 66 -15.08 20.67 9.60
C LEU A 66 -15.52 19.34 8.97
N LEU A 67 -15.06 19.05 7.74
CA LEU A 67 -15.38 17.81 7.05
C LEU A 67 -14.81 16.59 7.78
N LYS A 68 -13.60 16.68 8.35
CA LYS A 68 -12.98 15.60 9.14
C LYS A 68 -13.84 15.20 10.34
N LYS A 69 -14.54 16.15 10.99
CA LYS A 69 -15.45 15.85 12.11
C LYS A 69 -16.71 15.09 11.69
N ARG A 70 -17.11 15.22 10.42
CA ARG A 70 -18.30 14.54 9.86
C ARG A 70 -17.98 13.17 9.26
N LEU A 71 -16.71 12.92 8.95
CA LEU A 71 -16.25 11.66 8.36
C LEU A 71 -16.32 10.53 9.39
N THR A 72 -16.98 9.43 9.06
CA THR A 72 -17.19 8.30 9.98
C THR A 72 -16.58 7.01 9.43
N GLY A 73 -15.83 6.28 10.27
CA GLY A 73 -15.23 5.00 9.88
C GLY A 73 -13.77 5.08 9.40
N ALA A 74 -13.08 6.21 9.62
CA ALA A 74 -11.67 6.37 9.26
C ALA A 74 -10.76 5.27 9.84
N GLU A 75 -10.96 4.89 11.10
CA GLU A 75 -10.21 3.77 11.71
C GLU A 75 -10.50 2.42 11.03
N ASN A 76 -11.74 2.19 10.61
CA ASN A 76 -12.13 0.95 9.94
C ASN A 76 -11.48 0.86 8.56
N VAL A 77 -11.43 1.97 7.81
CA VAL A 77 -10.71 2.05 6.54
C VAL A 77 -9.24 1.68 6.73
N LEU A 78 -8.58 2.29 7.70
CA LEU A 78 -7.16 2.04 7.97
C LEU A 78 -6.89 0.61 8.45
N LYS A 79 -7.74 0.05 9.33
CA LYS A 79 -7.64 -1.35 9.78
C LYS A 79 -7.76 -2.32 8.60
N ARG A 80 -8.76 -2.12 7.73
CA ARG A 80 -8.97 -2.97 6.54
C ARG A 80 -7.83 -2.86 5.53
N MET A 81 -7.36 -1.64 5.27
CA MET A 81 -6.18 -1.42 4.42
C MET A 81 -4.91 -2.04 5.02
N THR A 82 -4.76 -2.01 6.34
CA THR A 82 -3.64 -2.67 7.03
C THR A 82 -3.70 -4.18 6.85
N ILE A 83 -4.88 -4.80 6.98
CA ILE A 83 -5.09 -6.23 6.70
C ILE A 83 -4.68 -6.58 5.27
N ILE A 84 -5.13 -5.80 4.27
CA ILE A 84 -4.74 -5.97 2.87
C ILE A 84 -3.21 -5.90 2.74
N GLY A 85 -2.58 -4.91 3.38
CA GLY A 85 -1.13 -4.74 3.37
C GLY A 85 -0.37 -5.91 3.98
N VAL A 86 -0.86 -6.47 5.08
CA VAL A 86 -0.26 -7.64 5.73
C VAL A 86 -0.34 -8.86 4.81
N ILE A 87 -1.49 -9.09 4.17
CA ILE A 87 -1.69 -10.20 3.22
C ILE A 87 -0.73 -10.06 2.02
N LEU A 88 -0.63 -8.86 1.45
CA LEU A 88 0.26 -8.59 0.32
C LEU A 88 1.74 -8.71 0.71
N SER A 89 2.10 -8.30 1.93
CA SER A 89 3.47 -8.44 2.44
C SER A 89 3.81 -9.92 2.63
N PHE A 90 2.89 -10.72 3.16
CA PHE A 90 3.05 -12.18 3.24
C PHE A 90 3.23 -12.82 1.87
N LYS A 91 2.40 -12.44 0.89
CA LYS A 91 2.55 -12.89 -0.50
C LYS A 91 3.93 -12.57 -1.05
N SER A 92 4.40 -11.33 -0.91
CA SER A 92 5.72 -10.90 -1.40
C SER A 92 6.84 -11.74 -0.81
N MET A 93 6.83 -11.97 0.51
CA MET A 93 7.86 -12.80 1.15
C MET A 93 7.85 -14.25 0.64
N ALA A 94 6.67 -14.80 0.36
CA ALA A 94 6.56 -16.15 -0.18
C ALA A 94 7.03 -16.24 -1.64
N GLU A 95 6.77 -15.21 -2.45
CA GLU A 95 7.29 -15.09 -3.82
C GLU A 95 8.81 -14.93 -3.83
N ASP A 96 9.38 -14.11 -2.94
CA ASP A 96 10.83 -13.96 -2.79
C ASP A 96 11.50 -15.31 -2.47
N CYS A 97 10.89 -16.10 -1.57
CA CYS A 97 11.38 -17.45 -1.24
C CYS A 97 11.28 -18.41 -2.44
N LEU A 98 10.21 -18.34 -3.22
CA LEU A 98 10.06 -19.14 -4.44
C LEU A 98 11.11 -18.75 -5.48
N GLN A 99 11.39 -17.47 -5.64
CA GLN A 99 12.43 -16.99 -6.54
C GLN A 99 13.78 -17.61 -6.18
N ASP A 100 14.18 -17.62 -4.90
CA ASP A 100 15.43 -18.23 -4.45
C ASP A 100 15.52 -19.72 -4.83
N ILE A 101 14.42 -20.45 -4.64
CA ILE A 101 14.33 -21.89 -4.93
C ILE A 101 14.40 -22.15 -6.42
N LEU A 102 13.65 -21.40 -7.23
CA LEU A 102 13.68 -21.57 -8.68
C LEU A 102 15.04 -21.19 -9.28
N HIS A 103 15.76 -20.23 -8.71
CA HIS A 103 17.14 -19.95 -9.11
C HIS A 103 18.07 -21.13 -8.84
N LYS A 104 17.88 -21.83 -7.73
CA LYS A 104 18.69 -23.01 -7.36
C LYS A 104 18.35 -24.23 -8.22
N HIS A 105 17.06 -24.48 -8.46
CA HIS A 105 16.59 -25.69 -9.15
C HIS A 105 16.56 -25.54 -10.68
N CYS A 106 16.21 -24.36 -11.20
CA CYS A 106 15.94 -24.12 -12.62
C CYS A 106 16.62 -22.83 -13.15
N PRO A 107 17.94 -22.62 -12.97
CA PRO A 107 18.61 -21.36 -13.32
C PRO A 107 18.48 -20.97 -14.80
N TYR A 108 18.49 -21.96 -15.71
CA TYR A 108 18.37 -21.73 -17.15
C TYR A 108 16.98 -21.23 -17.59
N LEU A 109 15.93 -21.48 -16.79
CA LEU A 109 14.60 -20.91 -17.01
C LEU A 109 14.50 -19.52 -16.39
N MET A 110 15.09 -19.32 -15.21
CA MET A 110 15.02 -18.05 -14.49
C MET A 110 15.73 -16.90 -15.21
N GLY A 111 16.86 -17.18 -15.89
CA GLY A 111 17.61 -16.16 -16.64
C GLY A 111 16.76 -15.41 -17.68
N PRO A 112 16.16 -16.12 -18.66
CA PRO A 112 15.27 -15.50 -19.65
C PRO A 112 14.05 -14.81 -19.04
N ILE A 113 13.42 -15.39 -18.00
CA ILE A 113 12.24 -14.79 -17.36
C ILE A 113 12.60 -13.45 -16.70
N LYS A 114 13.77 -13.34 -16.06
CA LYS A 114 14.26 -12.07 -15.50
C LYS A 114 14.45 -10.99 -16.55
N CYS A 115 14.86 -11.37 -17.77
CA CYS A 115 15.06 -10.42 -18.86
C CYS A 115 13.76 -9.82 -19.40
N LEU A 116 12.59 -10.37 -19.06
CA LEU A 116 11.29 -9.82 -19.50
C LEU A 116 11.09 -8.38 -19.03
N ASN A 117 11.59 -8.01 -17.84
CA ASN A 117 11.54 -6.63 -17.35
C ASN A 117 12.24 -5.63 -18.28
N ASN A 118 13.25 -6.06 -19.03
CA ASN A 118 13.96 -5.18 -19.97
C ASN A 118 13.22 -5.02 -21.30
N ILE A 119 12.26 -5.90 -21.58
CA ILE A 119 11.50 -5.94 -22.84
C ILE A 119 10.17 -5.21 -22.68
N ILE A 120 9.58 -5.23 -21.49
CA ILE A 120 8.35 -4.52 -21.18
C ILE A 120 8.65 -3.02 -21.17
N SER A 121 8.05 -2.30 -22.11
CA SER A 121 8.12 -0.84 -22.18
C SER A 121 6.81 -0.23 -21.69
N PRO A 122 6.79 1.04 -21.25
CA PRO A 122 5.55 1.75 -20.90
C PRO A 122 4.54 1.83 -22.07
N GLU A 123 5.01 1.68 -23.31
CA GLU A 123 4.19 1.72 -24.53
C GLU A 123 3.59 0.35 -24.89
N THR A 124 4.02 -0.72 -24.22
CA THR A 124 3.55 -2.08 -24.48
C THR A 124 2.08 -2.23 -24.05
N ASP A 125 1.28 -2.91 -24.89
CA ASP A 125 -0.13 -3.16 -24.59
C ASP A 125 -0.29 -3.80 -23.20
N ILE A 126 -1.22 -3.24 -22.41
CA ILE A 126 -1.40 -3.63 -21.01
C ILE A 126 -1.73 -5.12 -20.85
N LYS A 127 -2.40 -5.75 -21.81
CA LYS A 127 -2.69 -7.19 -21.73
C LYS A 127 -1.43 -8.00 -21.91
N VAL A 128 -0.55 -7.60 -22.84
CA VAL A 128 0.76 -8.24 -23.04
C VAL A 128 1.62 -8.10 -21.79
N THR A 129 1.67 -6.89 -21.21
CA THR A 129 2.38 -6.61 -19.96
C THR A 129 1.86 -7.50 -18.82
N LEU A 130 0.54 -7.62 -18.64
CA LEU A 130 -0.06 -8.47 -17.61
C LEU A 130 0.26 -9.96 -17.80
N ARG A 131 0.35 -10.45 -19.05
CA ARG A 131 0.76 -11.84 -19.33
C ARG A 131 2.23 -12.09 -19.00
N ALA A 132 3.10 -11.13 -19.30
CA ALA A 132 4.49 -11.22 -18.90
C ALA A 132 4.63 -11.20 -17.36
N PHE A 133 3.89 -10.31 -16.68
CA PHE A 133 3.84 -10.26 -15.22
C PHE A 133 3.25 -11.54 -14.61
N GLU A 134 2.29 -12.20 -15.26
CA GLU A 134 1.76 -13.49 -14.80
C GLU A 134 2.85 -14.56 -14.77
N LEU A 135 3.67 -14.64 -15.82
CA LEU A 135 4.81 -15.55 -15.89
C LEU A 135 5.88 -15.19 -14.85
N MET A 136 6.18 -13.90 -14.69
CA MET A 136 7.17 -13.41 -13.73
C MET A 136 6.76 -13.68 -12.28
N SER A 137 5.52 -13.38 -11.92
CA SER A 137 4.98 -13.66 -10.57
C SER A 137 4.94 -15.17 -10.29
N ALA A 138 4.64 -16.01 -11.28
CA ALA A 138 4.73 -17.47 -11.13
C ALA A 138 6.18 -17.96 -10.91
N ALA A 139 7.17 -17.16 -11.31
CA ALA A 139 8.59 -17.40 -11.05
C ALA A 139 9.09 -16.72 -9.75
N GLY A 140 8.19 -16.12 -8.96
CA GLY A 140 8.52 -15.40 -7.74
C GLY A 140 9.16 -14.02 -7.97
N LEU A 141 9.22 -13.53 -9.21
CA LEU A 141 9.80 -12.21 -9.48
C LEU A 141 8.82 -11.09 -9.10
N PRO A 142 9.32 -9.96 -8.58
CA PRO A 142 8.49 -8.80 -8.29
C PRO A 142 7.96 -8.17 -9.57
N CYS A 143 6.69 -7.75 -9.53
CA CYS A 143 6.02 -7.05 -10.62
C CYS A 143 5.46 -5.71 -10.11
N ASP A 144 5.59 -4.66 -10.92
CA ASP A 144 5.05 -3.33 -10.58
C ASP A 144 3.53 -3.34 -10.46
N ILE A 145 2.88 -4.20 -11.25
CA ILE A 145 1.43 -4.45 -11.20
C ILE A 145 1.22 -5.94 -10.94
N ASN A 146 0.56 -6.28 -9.84
CA ASN A 146 0.25 -7.66 -9.50
C ASN A 146 -0.91 -8.21 -10.37
N PRO A 147 -0.65 -9.17 -11.27
CA PRO A 147 -1.65 -9.68 -12.20
C PRO A 147 -2.77 -10.47 -11.50
N ALA A 148 -2.46 -11.19 -10.42
CA ALA A 148 -3.45 -11.92 -9.63
C ALA A 148 -4.42 -10.96 -8.94
N LEU A 149 -3.92 -9.83 -8.44
CA LEU A 149 -4.76 -8.79 -7.84
C LEU A 149 -5.60 -8.09 -8.90
N VAL A 150 -5.05 -7.77 -10.07
CA VAL A 150 -5.81 -7.21 -11.20
C VAL A 150 -6.95 -8.14 -11.61
N ALA A 151 -6.68 -9.44 -11.77
CA ALA A 151 -7.70 -10.42 -12.10
C ALA A 151 -8.78 -10.53 -11.02
N ALA A 152 -8.37 -10.55 -9.74
CA ALA A 152 -9.29 -10.62 -8.61
C ALA A 152 -10.20 -9.38 -8.54
N ILE A 153 -9.65 -8.16 -8.66
CA ILE A 153 -10.43 -6.92 -8.69
C ILE A 153 -11.34 -6.87 -9.93
N SER A 154 -10.84 -7.29 -11.09
CA SER A 154 -11.64 -7.33 -12.32
C SER A 154 -12.84 -8.25 -12.19
N SER A 155 -12.71 -9.38 -11.48
CA SER A 155 -13.81 -10.33 -11.24
C SER A 155 -14.90 -9.81 -10.30
N MET A 156 -14.62 -8.73 -9.55
CA MET A 156 -15.61 -8.10 -8.66
C MET A 156 -16.60 -7.21 -9.42
N HIS A 157 -16.32 -6.84 -10.66
CA HIS A 157 -17.23 -6.03 -11.46
C HIS A 157 -18.45 -6.87 -11.84
N THR A 158 -19.62 -6.47 -11.35
CA THR A 158 -20.91 -7.01 -11.80
C THR A 158 -21.39 -6.23 -13.01
N ASP A 159 -22.11 -6.87 -13.93
CA ASP A 159 -22.61 -6.27 -15.18
C ASP A 159 -23.46 -4.98 -14.98
N ASN A 160 -23.92 -4.72 -13.75
CA ASN A 160 -24.79 -3.61 -13.41
C ASN A 160 -24.06 -2.32 -12.97
N THR A 161 -22.75 -2.35 -12.74
CA THR A 161 -22.00 -1.18 -12.25
C THR A 161 -21.18 -0.55 -13.37
N SER A 162 -21.35 0.75 -13.60
CA SER A 162 -20.59 1.42 -14.65
C SER A 162 -19.10 1.54 -14.29
N ILE A 163 -18.21 1.46 -15.28
CA ILE A 163 -16.76 1.65 -15.09
C ILE A 163 -16.46 3.03 -14.49
N GLU A 164 -17.29 4.03 -14.80
CA GLU A 164 -17.14 5.39 -14.26
C GLU A 164 -17.48 5.49 -12.77
N GLU A 165 -18.53 4.80 -12.31
CA GLU A 165 -18.85 4.73 -10.87
C GLU A 165 -17.75 4.00 -10.10
N GLU A 166 -17.26 2.89 -10.62
CA GLU A 166 -16.14 2.13 -10.03
C GLU A 166 -14.85 2.95 -9.96
N TYR A 167 -14.56 3.72 -11.00
CA TYR A 167 -13.46 4.67 -11.03
C TYR A 167 -13.63 5.77 -9.98
N LYS A 168 -14.84 6.33 -9.84
CA LYS A 168 -15.14 7.33 -8.80
C LYS A 168 -14.91 6.76 -7.41
N LEU A 169 -15.40 5.54 -7.13
CA LEU A 169 -15.18 4.88 -5.84
C LEU A 169 -13.68 4.66 -5.55
N SER A 170 -12.91 4.28 -6.56
CA SER A 170 -11.47 4.05 -6.42
C SER A 170 -10.70 5.35 -6.13
N CYS A 171 -11.06 6.46 -6.78
CA CYS A 171 -10.51 7.77 -6.45
C CYS A 171 -10.86 8.20 -5.02
N LEU A 172 -12.12 8.06 -4.63
CA LEU A 172 -12.58 8.45 -3.30
C LEU A 172 -12.01 7.56 -2.20
N LEU A 173 -11.69 6.29 -2.48
CA LEU A 173 -10.98 5.41 -1.55
C LEU A 173 -9.59 5.97 -1.23
N LEU A 174 -8.83 6.42 -2.23
CA LEU A 174 -7.52 7.05 -2.00
C LEU A 174 -7.64 8.33 -1.17
N VAL A 175 -8.62 9.18 -1.49
CA VAL A 175 -8.93 10.39 -0.69
C VAL A 175 -9.21 9.99 0.76
N TYR A 176 -10.06 8.98 0.97
CA TYR A 176 -10.44 8.52 2.30
C TYR A 176 -9.21 8.01 3.09
N ILE A 177 -8.33 7.24 2.46
CA ILE A 177 -7.11 6.78 3.10
C ILE A 177 -6.21 7.97 3.47
N ALA A 178 -5.98 8.92 2.55
CA ALA A 178 -5.11 10.07 2.75
C ALA A 178 -5.56 10.98 3.91
N VAL A 179 -6.87 11.25 4.02
CA VAL A 179 -7.41 12.08 5.10
C VAL A 179 -7.47 11.36 6.44
N SER A 180 -7.43 10.03 6.42
CA SER A 180 -7.48 9.21 7.63
C SER A 180 -6.10 8.99 8.25
N LEU A 181 -4.99 9.05 7.50
CA LEU A 181 -3.63 8.81 8.03
C LEU A 181 -3.30 9.56 9.34
N PRO A 182 -3.69 10.84 9.53
CA PRO A 182 -3.42 11.56 10.78
C PRO A 182 -4.02 10.91 12.04
N THR A 183 -5.10 10.13 11.92
CA THR A 183 -5.72 9.47 13.09
C THR A 183 -4.81 8.40 13.68
N LEU A 184 -3.90 7.82 12.89
CA LEU A 184 -2.92 6.84 13.35
C LEU A 184 -1.97 7.43 14.38
N ALA A 185 -1.74 8.74 14.36
CA ALA A 185 -0.84 9.40 15.30
C ALA A 185 -1.39 9.43 16.74
N LEU A 186 -2.70 9.17 16.90
CA LEU A 186 -3.38 9.03 18.19
C LEU A 186 -3.31 7.60 18.75
N ASP A 187 -3.09 6.60 17.89
CA ASP A 187 -2.96 5.21 18.32
C ASP A 187 -1.58 4.96 18.94
N SER A 188 -1.56 4.53 20.20
CA SER A 188 -0.36 4.15 20.94
C SER A 188 0.49 3.07 20.24
N ASN A 189 -0.15 2.16 19.47
CA ASN A 189 0.53 1.08 18.77
C ASN A 189 1.12 1.50 17.42
N SER A 190 0.90 2.75 16.99
CA SER A 190 1.54 3.32 15.80
C SER A 190 2.97 3.81 16.06
N CYS A 191 3.61 3.38 17.13
CA CYS A 191 5.03 3.63 17.34
C CYS A 191 5.86 2.78 16.36
N TYR A 192 6.83 3.41 15.72
CA TYR A 192 7.77 2.72 14.85
C TYR A 192 8.85 2.04 15.69
N ASN A 193 9.06 0.74 15.46
CA ASN A 193 10.08 -0.05 16.11
C ASN A 193 11.23 -0.33 15.13
N ARG A 194 12.43 0.13 15.51
CA ARG A 194 13.67 -0.10 14.76
C ARG A 194 13.99 -1.57 14.54
N GLU A 195 13.80 -2.44 15.54
CA GLU A 195 14.17 -3.86 15.44
C GLU A 195 13.43 -4.59 14.33
N HIS A 196 12.21 -4.15 14.04
CA HIS A 196 11.35 -4.74 13.02
C HIS A 196 11.31 -3.92 11.73
N GLY A 197 11.94 -2.74 11.71
CA GLY A 197 11.85 -1.81 10.58
C GLY A 197 10.43 -1.33 10.28
N GLY A 198 9.53 -1.33 11.26
CA GLY A 198 8.10 -1.10 11.05
C GLY A 198 7.33 -0.74 12.33
N HIS A 199 6.06 -0.35 12.19
CA HIS A 199 5.16 -0.04 13.29
C HIS A 199 4.57 -1.27 13.98
N ASN A 200 4.30 -1.19 15.29
CA ASN A 200 3.79 -2.32 16.07
C ASN A 200 2.40 -2.80 15.63
N ASN A 201 1.53 -1.89 15.17
CA ASN A 201 0.22 -2.22 14.60
C ASN A 201 0.24 -2.56 13.09
N ASN A 202 1.42 -2.79 12.51
CA ASN A 202 1.61 -3.09 11.08
C ASN A 202 1.17 -1.98 10.11
N THR A 203 1.02 -0.74 10.55
CA THR A 203 0.65 0.38 9.67
C THR A 203 1.67 0.64 8.54
N HIS A 204 2.94 0.25 8.71
CA HIS A 204 3.93 0.22 7.62
C HIS A 204 3.46 -0.59 6.40
N CYS A 205 2.63 -1.62 6.59
CA CYS A 205 2.05 -2.41 5.50
C CYS A 205 1.06 -1.62 4.63
N LEU A 206 0.58 -0.46 5.10
CA LEU A 206 -0.24 0.45 4.27
C LEU A 206 0.53 0.89 3.02
N ALA A 207 1.86 1.02 3.08
CA ALA A 207 2.68 1.34 1.92
C ALA A 207 2.49 0.33 0.79
N THR A 208 2.56 -0.97 1.10
CA THR A 208 2.30 -2.04 0.13
C THR A 208 0.85 -2.01 -0.34
N ALA A 209 -0.10 -1.85 0.59
CA ALA A 209 -1.53 -1.89 0.29
C ALA A 209 -1.96 -0.78 -0.66
N ILE A 210 -1.58 0.48 -0.38
CA ILE A 210 -1.94 1.65 -1.18
C ILE A 210 -1.40 1.51 -2.61
N ASN A 211 -0.12 1.17 -2.75
CA ASN A 211 0.52 1.05 -4.06
C ASN A 211 -0.08 -0.07 -4.90
N GLN A 212 -0.17 -1.28 -4.36
CA GLN A 212 -0.64 -2.45 -5.10
C GLN A 212 -2.14 -2.37 -5.42
N LEU A 213 -2.96 -1.86 -4.49
CA LEU A 213 -4.39 -1.74 -4.71
C LEU A 213 -4.71 -0.62 -5.72
N ALA A 214 -4.04 0.53 -5.64
CA ALA A 214 -4.16 1.59 -6.64
C ALA A 214 -3.73 1.09 -8.01
N ALA A 215 -2.57 0.42 -8.10
CA ALA A 215 -2.08 -0.16 -9.35
C ALA A 215 -3.11 -1.12 -9.96
N ALA A 216 -3.67 -2.04 -9.16
CA ALA A 216 -4.68 -2.98 -9.63
C ALA A 216 -5.97 -2.30 -10.09
N MET A 217 -6.56 -1.42 -9.27
CA MET A 217 -7.83 -0.75 -9.59
C MET A 217 -7.73 0.12 -10.85
N PHE A 218 -6.69 0.95 -10.94
CA PHE A 218 -6.54 1.86 -12.09
C PHE A 218 -6.07 1.13 -13.36
N THR A 219 -5.42 -0.04 -13.24
CA THR A 219 -5.17 -0.92 -14.38
C THR A 219 -6.46 -1.46 -14.96
N VAL A 220 -7.38 -1.97 -14.12
CA VAL A 220 -8.69 -2.47 -14.58
C VAL A 220 -9.51 -1.35 -15.24
N GLN A 221 -9.45 -0.14 -14.67
CA GLN A 221 -10.18 1.03 -15.18
C GLN A 221 -9.48 1.74 -16.35
N LYS A 222 -8.28 1.29 -16.76
CA LYS A 222 -7.46 1.88 -17.82
C LYS A 222 -7.15 3.36 -17.57
N LYS A 223 -6.73 3.69 -16.35
CA LYS A 223 -6.36 5.04 -15.91
C LYS A 223 -4.90 5.10 -15.52
N ASN A 224 -4.34 6.31 -15.51
CA ASN A 224 -2.93 6.52 -15.18
C ASN A 224 -2.69 6.34 -13.66
N ILE A 225 -1.93 5.32 -13.28
CA ILE A 225 -1.67 4.97 -11.87
C ILE A 225 -0.87 6.08 -11.17
N GLU A 226 0.21 6.56 -11.82
CA GLU A 226 1.10 7.59 -11.29
C GLU A 226 0.36 8.88 -10.95
N GLN A 227 -0.53 9.34 -11.82
CA GLN A 227 -1.33 10.55 -11.58
C GLN A 227 -2.16 10.43 -10.30
N HIS A 228 -2.82 9.29 -10.08
CA HIS A 228 -3.67 9.08 -8.91
C HIS A 228 -2.86 8.94 -7.63
N LEU A 229 -1.71 8.27 -7.70
CA LEU A 229 -0.80 8.17 -6.55
C LEU A 229 -0.15 9.53 -6.22
N LYS A 230 0.12 10.38 -7.21
CA LYS A 230 0.56 11.77 -7.00
C LYS A 230 -0.51 12.62 -6.30
N GLU A 231 -1.76 12.53 -6.76
CA GLU A 231 -2.90 13.20 -6.10
C GLU A 231 -3.06 12.73 -4.65
N PHE A 232 -2.96 11.41 -4.43
CA PHE A 232 -2.96 10.82 -3.09
C PHE A 232 -1.82 11.37 -2.23
N LEU A 233 -0.59 11.39 -2.76
CA LEU A 233 0.60 11.83 -2.03
C LEU A 233 0.51 13.30 -1.61
N LEU A 234 0.04 14.17 -2.52
CA LEU A 234 -0.17 15.58 -2.24
C LEU A 234 -1.19 15.77 -1.10
N MET A 235 -2.31 15.05 -1.15
CA MET A 235 -3.35 15.13 -0.14
C MET A 235 -2.88 14.58 1.21
N ALA A 236 -2.23 13.42 1.23
CA ALA A 236 -1.69 12.80 2.43
C ALA A 236 -0.61 13.68 3.09
N SER A 237 0.22 14.33 2.29
CA SER A 237 1.23 15.27 2.78
C SER A 237 0.59 16.51 3.39
N SER A 238 -0.41 17.11 2.71
CA SER A 238 -1.16 18.26 3.24
C SER A 238 -1.83 17.94 4.58
N THR A 239 -2.49 16.78 4.69
CA THR A 239 -3.21 16.39 5.91
C THR A 239 -2.27 16.10 7.09
N LEU A 240 -1.08 15.57 6.82
CA LEU A 240 -0.04 15.30 7.83
C LEU A 240 0.74 16.56 8.24
N LEU A 241 0.94 17.53 7.34
CA LEU A 241 1.52 18.83 7.67
C LEU A 241 0.58 19.65 8.55
N GLN A 242 -0.73 19.62 8.28
CA GLN A 242 -1.76 20.25 9.14
C GLN A 242 -1.75 19.67 10.56
N LEU A 243 -1.45 18.37 10.72
CA LEU A 243 -1.28 17.75 12.05
C LEU A 243 -0.08 18.36 12.80
N GLY A 244 1.01 18.66 12.08
CA GLY A 244 2.22 19.26 12.65
C GLY A 244 2.04 20.69 13.16
N GLN A 245 1.07 21.43 12.62
CA GLN A 245 0.77 22.82 13.02
C GLN A 245 -0.14 22.92 14.25
N ASN A 246 -0.93 21.87 14.54
CA ASN A 246 -1.97 21.86 15.59
C ASN A 246 -1.47 21.32 16.95
N VAL A 247 -0.23 21.63 17.33
CA VAL A 247 0.47 21.03 18.49
C VAL A 247 -0.22 21.29 19.83
N GLU A 248 -1.05 22.34 19.93
CA GLU A 248 -1.60 22.80 21.22
C GLU A 248 -2.81 22.02 21.75
N ARG A 249 -3.45 21.11 20.98
CA ARG A 249 -4.78 20.58 21.34
C ARG A 249 -4.87 19.10 21.67
N VAL A 250 -3.91 18.26 21.29
CA VAL A 250 -3.89 16.83 21.61
C VAL A 250 -2.43 16.38 21.67
N GLU A 251 -2.02 15.65 22.72
CA GLU A 251 -0.70 14.99 22.75
C GLU A 251 -0.59 13.99 21.59
N VAL A 252 -0.03 14.43 20.45
CA VAL A 252 0.18 13.56 19.29
C VAL A 252 1.45 12.72 19.52
N LYS A 253 1.32 11.66 20.33
CA LYS A 253 2.45 10.85 20.80
C LYS A 253 3.28 10.22 19.68
N ASN A 254 2.64 9.83 18.57
CA ASN A 254 3.30 9.06 17.50
C ASN A 254 3.43 9.83 16.18
N ARG A 255 3.35 11.17 16.19
CA ARG A 255 3.40 12.00 14.96
C ARG A 255 4.58 11.65 14.05
N GLU A 256 5.78 11.63 14.62
CA GLU A 256 7.01 11.37 13.87
C GLU A 256 6.99 9.98 13.23
N SER A 257 6.45 8.97 13.93
CA SER A 257 6.31 7.62 13.38
C SER A 257 5.40 7.56 12.15
N ILE A 258 4.34 8.40 12.11
CA ILE A 258 3.43 8.47 10.97
C ILE A 258 4.05 9.21 9.78
N TYR A 259 4.93 10.19 10.00
CA TYR A 259 5.67 10.83 8.91
C TYR A 259 6.55 9.84 8.13
N LEU A 260 7.05 8.80 8.80
CA LEU A 260 7.79 7.72 8.14
C LEU A 260 6.93 6.92 7.15
N LEU A 261 5.59 6.89 7.31
CA LEU A 261 4.71 6.18 6.38
C LEU A 261 4.75 6.79 4.98
N LEU A 262 4.81 8.12 4.85
CA LEU A 262 4.93 8.76 3.52
C LEU A 262 6.22 8.34 2.82
N HIS A 263 7.33 8.30 3.57
CA HIS A 263 8.60 7.80 3.05
C HIS A 263 8.49 6.34 2.59
N MET A 264 7.87 5.47 3.40
CA MET A 264 7.67 4.05 3.04
C MET A 264 6.74 3.86 1.85
N ILE A 265 5.67 4.66 1.72
CA ILE A 265 4.75 4.62 0.58
C ILE A 265 5.52 4.92 -0.71
N VAL A 266 6.37 5.95 -0.70
CA VAL A 266 7.18 6.34 -1.87
C VAL A 266 8.26 5.29 -2.16
N GLU A 267 8.95 4.80 -1.13
CA GLU A 267 9.99 3.76 -1.28
C GLU A 267 9.45 2.45 -1.85
N LYS A 268 8.20 2.08 -1.51
CA LYS A 268 7.54 0.88 -2.03
C LYS A 268 6.84 1.07 -3.37
N SER A 269 6.79 2.29 -3.90
CA SER A 269 6.07 2.59 -5.14
C SER A 269 7.02 2.63 -6.33
N PRO A 270 6.75 1.88 -7.42
CA PRO A 270 7.45 2.12 -8.69
C PRO A 270 6.93 3.37 -9.42
N PHE A 271 5.84 3.98 -8.94
CA PHE A 271 5.16 5.11 -9.60
C PHE A 271 5.42 6.45 -8.91
N LEU A 272 6.01 6.46 -7.71
CA LEU A 272 6.33 7.69 -6.97
C LEU A 272 7.83 7.82 -6.81
N SER A 273 8.36 9.02 -6.97
CA SER A 273 9.77 9.31 -6.74
C SER A 273 9.97 10.16 -5.48
N GLN A 274 11.19 10.15 -4.95
CA GLN A 274 11.57 11.00 -3.82
C GLN A 274 11.48 12.49 -4.18
N ASP A 275 11.71 12.88 -5.44
CA ASP A 275 11.53 14.26 -5.90
C ASP A 275 10.06 14.70 -5.82
N MET A 276 9.12 13.80 -6.11
CA MET A 276 7.69 14.07 -5.95
C MET A 276 7.33 14.25 -4.47
N LEU A 277 7.92 13.44 -3.58
CA LEU A 277 7.73 13.60 -2.14
C LEU A 277 8.27 14.95 -1.67
N GLU A 278 9.50 15.32 -2.03
CA GLU A 278 10.13 16.58 -1.61
C GLU A 278 9.29 17.80 -2.02
N SER A 279 8.62 17.74 -3.17
CA SER A 279 7.77 18.82 -3.65
C SER A 279 6.54 19.12 -2.78
N CYS A 280 6.08 18.15 -1.97
CA CYS A 280 4.87 18.27 -1.15
C CYS A 280 5.10 17.98 0.34
N PHE A 281 6.23 17.37 0.70
CA PHE A 281 6.61 17.01 2.07
C PHE A 281 8.14 17.08 2.24
N PRO A 282 8.69 18.13 2.88
CA PRO A 282 10.13 18.31 2.99
C PRO A 282 10.84 17.14 3.69
N TYR A 283 11.88 16.59 3.08
CA TYR A 283 12.65 15.43 3.58
C TYR A 283 13.31 15.66 4.95
N VAL A 284 13.45 16.93 5.35
CA VAL A 284 13.87 17.29 6.71
C VAL A 284 12.94 16.69 7.78
N LEU A 285 11.64 16.56 7.49
CA LEU A 285 10.66 16.00 8.43
C LEU A 285 10.86 14.49 8.62
N PRO A 286 10.83 13.61 7.58
CA PRO A 286 11.14 12.19 7.76
C PRO A 286 12.54 11.95 8.34
N ARG A 287 13.54 12.74 7.95
CA ARG A 287 14.91 12.61 8.50
C ARG A 287 14.94 12.85 10.01
N ASN A 288 14.26 13.90 10.48
CA ASN A 288 14.18 14.20 11.91
C ASN A 288 13.33 13.15 12.63
N ALA A 289 12.25 12.65 12.02
CA ALA A 289 11.44 11.58 12.55
C ALA A 289 12.26 10.28 12.75
N TYR A 290 13.06 9.88 11.76
CA TYR A 290 13.98 8.75 11.90
C TYR A 290 14.97 8.98 13.04
N ARG A 291 15.56 10.17 13.13
CA ARG A 291 16.48 10.51 14.22
C ARG A 291 15.82 10.38 15.59
N GLU A 292 14.57 10.82 15.74
CA GLU A 292 13.86 10.78 17.02
C GLU A 292 13.52 9.36 17.43
N VAL A 293 12.95 8.58 16.50
CA VAL A 293 12.60 7.18 16.79
C VAL A 293 13.84 6.33 17.08
N TYR A 294 14.98 6.65 16.46
CA TYR A 294 16.26 5.98 16.76
C TYR A 294 16.92 6.47 18.06
N ARG A 295 16.58 7.68 18.54
CA ARG A 295 17.10 8.26 19.79
C ARG A 295 16.37 7.80 21.04
N SER A 296 15.07 7.53 20.96
CA SER A 296 14.28 7.07 22.11
C SER A 296 14.75 5.72 22.68
N PHE A 297 15.68 5.04 21.99
CA PHE A 297 16.45 3.91 22.51
C PHE A 297 17.60 4.40 23.40
N ILE A 298 17.30 4.68 24.68
CA ILE A 298 18.34 4.70 25.71
C ILE A 298 18.77 3.25 25.93
N VAL A 299 20.00 2.93 25.57
CA VAL A 299 20.68 1.69 25.97
C VAL A 299 20.67 1.64 27.49
N THR A 300 19.74 0.89 28.08
CA THR A 300 19.89 0.43 29.46
C THR A 300 20.87 -0.72 29.41
N LEU A 301 22.17 -0.39 29.54
CA LEU A 301 23.19 -1.35 29.91
C LEU A 301 22.84 -1.82 31.33
N GLY A 302 22.17 -2.97 31.42
CA GLY A 302 22.13 -3.80 32.61
C GLY A 302 23.30 -4.77 32.61
#